data_AF-A0A239JDA3-F1
#
_entry.id   AF-A0A239JDA3-F1
#
_cell.length_a   1.000
_cell.length_b   1.000
_cell.length_c   1.000
_cell.angle_alpha   90.00
_cell.angle_beta   90.00
_cell.angle_gamma   90.00
#
_symmetry.space_group_name_H-M   'P 1'
#
loop_
_entity.id
_entity.type
_entity.pdbx_description
1 polymer ?
#
loop_
_entity_poly.entity_id
_entity_poly.type
_entity_poly.pdbx_seq_one_letter_code
_entity_poly.pdbx_strand_id
1 'polypeptide(L)'
;MKVFLDDLRPAPPGWTRAYWPDEVIGLLESGRVTALSLDHDLGDDNRGTGYDVLVWIERAVALHGFKPPTLLIHSANPVAARRRALAVSAIDRLRAGAERCDTQIIPAAKMPPHGRNDPMEDLELLARLEQHETFGVAMVQRITGFGHQRATEVVGRLEAAGAIQRDHALSQWRALKPREQLRALYEQHKTSLQGLQDLPSGKIEPLILMDVPQGWASAGQRVLIVGQETLGWDFQPGDYYDWPYAPITRLEEFLAQPDSVEAMMHGYRAFEFARYQPGNFNSPFWRAHRRVRQAIGEEETGFDTQVLYTNLFKTAVDEKSIVKNGTWEEADSVWRISAGLLTREIEILKPDAVIFFTGPDYDRYLELEFAGLEWGMVGEHRQRRFSKLTHGALPAKAWRTYHPGYLSRGHWHLLEEICAGLV
;
A
#
# COMPACT_ATOMS: atom_id res chain seq x y z
N MET A 1 11.89 34.09 13.30
CA MET A 1 13.33 33.88 13.07
C MET A 1 13.53 33.23 11.72
N LYS A 2 14.66 33.49 11.04
CA LYS A 2 14.97 32.90 9.74
C LYS A 2 15.95 31.74 9.91
N VAL A 3 15.71 30.60 9.29
CA VAL A 3 16.52 29.37 9.44
C VAL A 3 17.16 28.98 8.12
N PHE A 4 18.45 28.65 8.13
CA PHE A 4 19.24 28.28 6.96
C PHE A 4 19.82 26.88 7.17
N LEU A 5 19.22 25.88 6.53
CA LEU A 5 19.66 24.49 6.58
C LEU A 5 20.75 24.25 5.54
N ASP A 6 21.98 24.10 6.02
CA ASP A 6 23.14 23.84 5.17
C ASP A 6 24.34 23.36 6.01
N ASP A 7 24.90 22.20 5.66
CA ASP A 7 26.04 21.59 6.33
C ASP A 7 27.39 22.16 5.86
N LEU A 8 27.43 22.76 4.67
CA LEU A 8 28.66 23.29 4.05
C LEU A 8 28.76 24.81 4.15
N ARG A 9 27.75 25.54 3.65
CA ARG A 9 27.78 26.98 3.44
C ARG A 9 27.42 27.76 4.71
N PRO A 10 28.11 28.87 5.00
CA PRO A 10 27.76 29.72 6.13
C PRO A 10 26.40 30.39 5.91
N ALA A 11 25.62 30.52 7.00
CA ALA A 11 24.35 31.22 6.95
C ALA A 11 24.56 32.73 6.68
N PRO A 12 23.73 33.36 5.81
CA PRO A 12 23.79 34.81 5.61
C PRO A 12 23.45 35.60 6.89
N PRO A 13 23.88 36.87 7.02
CA PRO A 13 23.53 37.70 8.16
C PRO A 13 22.02 37.75 8.43
N GLY A 14 21.61 37.56 9.68
CA GLY A 14 20.20 37.52 10.08
C GLY A 14 19.50 36.17 9.87
N TRP A 15 20.23 35.13 9.43
CA TRP A 15 19.76 33.75 9.39
C TRP A 15 20.44 32.91 10.49
N THR A 16 19.66 32.06 11.14
CA THR A 16 20.15 31.06 12.09
C THR A 16 20.50 29.80 11.31
N ARG A 17 21.76 29.37 11.38
CA ARG A 17 22.21 28.15 10.71
C ARG A 17 21.70 26.92 11.45
N ALA A 18 21.21 25.95 10.69
CA ALA A 18 21.00 24.58 11.13
C ALA A 18 21.79 23.67 10.18
N TYR A 19 22.38 22.62 10.72
CA TYR A 19 23.19 21.70 9.93
C TYR A 19 22.36 20.50 9.45
N TRP A 20 21.34 20.12 10.22
CA TRP A 20 20.62 18.86 10.01
C TRP A 20 19.10 19.02 10.12
N PRO A 21 18.33 18.13 9.47
CA PRO A 21 16.87 18.18 9.44
C PRO A 21 16.20 18.21 10.82
N ASP A 22 16.70 17.41 11.76
CA ASP A 22 16.16 17.31 13.13
C ASP A 22 16.21 18.65 13.87
N GLU A 23 17.29 19.41 13.68
CA GLU A 23 17.45 20.75 14.25
C GLU A 23 16.42 21.73 13.68
N VAL A 24 16.18 21.66 12.36
CA VAL A 24 15.21 22.53 11.68
C VAL A 24 13.78 22.18 12.09
N ILE A 25 13.45 20.89 12.17
CA ILE A 25 12.15 20.40 12.61
C ILE A 25 11.84 20.89 14.02
N GLY A 26 12.77 20.74 14.96
CA GLY A 26 12.59 21.27 16.32
C GLY A 26 12.38 22.79 16.38
N LEU A 27 13.02 23.55 15.47
CA LEU A 27 12.78 24.99 15.35
C LEU A 27 11.40 25.30 14.76
N LEU A 28 10.95 24.54 13.76
CA LEU A 28 9.64 24.69 13.12
C LEU A 28 8.50 24.39 14.11
N GLU A 29 8.65 23.36 14.94
CA GLU A 29 7.69 23.00 16.01
C GLU A 29 7.46 24.15 16.99
N SER A 30 8.47 25.02 17.18
CA SER A 30 8.30 26.21 18.04
C SER A 30 7.35 27.27 17.48
N GLY A 31 6.96 27.18 16.19
CA GLY A 31 6.08 28.14 15.52
C GLY A 31 6.71 29.53 15.28
N ARG A 32 7.98 29.72 15.65
CA ARG A 32 8.68 31.03 15.56
C ARG A 32 9.45 31.23 14.25
N VAL A 33 9.54 30.21 13.40
CA VAL A 33 10.24 30.30 12.11
C VAL A 33 9.38 31.08 11.14
N THR A 34 9.94 32.15 10.58
CA THR A 34 9.24 33.06 9.65
C THR A 34 9.71 32.87 8.21
N ALA A 35 10.95 32.43 8.03
CA ALA A 35 11.49 32.01 6.73
C ALA A 35 12.47 30.85 6.92
N LEU A 36 12.48 29.92 5.98
CA LEU A 36 13.35 28.76 6.00
C LEU A 36 13.98 28.60 4.61
N SER A 37 15.31 28.55 4.58
CA SER A 37 16.11 28.31 3.38
C SER A 37 16.75 26.94 3.48
N LEU A 38 16.53 26.08 2.50
CA LEU A 38 16.92 24.67 2.53
C LEU A 38 17.96 24.33 1.46
N ASP A 39 19.03 23.66 1.86
CA ASP A 39 19.80 22.80 0.97
C ASP A 39 19.27 21.37 1.00
N HIS A 40 19.26 20.71 -0.15
CA HIS A 40 18.76 19.35 -0.28
C HIS A 40 19.84 18.33 0.10
N ASP A 41 21.05 18.52 -0.43
CA ASP A 41 22.12 17.54 -0.39
C ASP A 41 23.02 17.83 0.82
N LEU A 42 22.66 17.27 1.98
CA LEU A 42 23.45 17.37 3.20
C LEU A 42 24.46 16.21 3.24
N GLY A 43 25.71 16.46 3.63
CA GLY A 43 26.83 15.54 3.53
C GLY A 43 26.78 14.26 4.39
N ASP A 44 25.67 13.96 5.07
CA ASP A 44 25.43 12.70 5.78
C ASP A 44 23.95 12.28 5.66
N ASP A 45 23.67 11.43 4.67
CA ASP A 45 22.33 10.88 4.43
C ASP A 45 21.75 10.13 5.65
N ASN A 46 22.57 9.67 6.60
CA ASN A 46 22.08 8.99 7.81
C ASN A 46 21.41 9.96 8.80
N ARG A 47 21.70 11.26 8.67
CA ARG A 47 21.05 12.33 9.44
C ARG A 47 19.87 12.95 8.70
N GLY A 48 19.56 12.45 7.51
CA GLY A 48 18.52 12.97 6.64
C GLY A 48 19.01 14.08 5.73
N THR A 49 18.12 14.52 4.86
CA THR A 49 18.34 15.48 3.79
C THR A 49 17.40 16.66 3.96
N GLY A 50 17.58 17.73 3.18
CA GLY A 50 16.60 18.83 3.15
C GLY A 50 15.20 18.38 2.75
N TYR A 51 15.07 17.20 2.12
CA TYR A 51 13.79 16.59 1.78
C TYR A 51 13.00 16.17 3.03
N ASP A 52 13.64 15.63 4.05
CA ASP A 52 12.96 15.19 5.27
C ASP A 52 12.25 16.35 6.00
N VAL A 53 12.83 17.56 5.94
CA VAL A 53 12.20 18.78 6.48
C VAL A 53 10.97 19.18 5.67
N LEU A 54 11.01 19.05 4.34
CA LEU A 54 9.85 19.36 3.49
C LEU A 54 8.71 18.38 3.73
N VAL A 55 9.00 17.08 3.85
CA VAL A 55 8.02 16.05 4.22
C VAL A 55 7.36 16.36 5.56
N TRP A 56 8.18 16.74 6.55
CA TRP A 56 7.66 17.09 7.86
C TRP A 56 6.70 18.30 7.78
N ILE A 57 7.07 19.36 7.05
CA ILE A 57 6.23 20.55 6.89
C ILE A 57 4.90 20.17 6.21
N GLU A 58 4.95 19.39 5.13
CA GLU A 58 3.75 18.94 4.43
C GLU A 58 2.82 18.13 5.35
N ARG A 59 3.36 17.15 6.08
CA ARG A 59 2.62 16.38 7.09
C ARG A 59 1.99 17.29 8.15
N ALA A 60 2.76 18.24 8.69
CA ALA A 60 2.28 19.16 9.71
C ALA A 60 1.16 20.07 9.18
N VAL A 61 1.22 20.50 7.91
CA VAL A 61 0.16 21.27 7.26
C VAL A 61 -1.10 20.40 7.10
N ALA A 62 -0.95 19.20 6.54
CA ALA A 62 -2.07 18.32 6.21
C ALA A 62 -2.79 17.77 7.45
N LEU A 63 -2.04 17.39 8.48
CA LEU A 63 -2.58 16.68 9.66
C LEU A 63 -2.83 17.61 10.86
N HIS A 64 -2.12 18.73 10.95
CA HIS A 64 -2.11 19.59 12.14
C HIS A 64 -2.40 21.06 11.84
N GLY A 65 -2.76 21.41 10.60
CA GLY A 65 -3.07 22.78 10.20
C GLY A 65 -1.89 23.75 10.40
N PHE A 66 -0.66 23.23 10.39
CA PHE A 66 0.56 24.03 10.55
C PHE A 66 0.63 25.14 9.49
N LYS A 67 1.04 26.35 9.90
CA LYS A 67 1.27 27.46 8.97
C LYS A 67 2.76 27.48 8.59
N PRO A 68 3.12 27.11 7.36
CA PRO A 68 4.51 27.00 6.97
C PRO A 68 5.18 28.39 6.89
N PRO A 69 6.48 28.50 7.20
CA PRO A 69 7.23 29.73 6.97
C PRO A 69 7.40 30.00 5.48
N THR A 70 7.93 31.18 5.12
CA THR A 70 8.38 31.43 3.74
C THR A 70 9.51 30.46 3.39
N LEU A 71 9.29 29.59 2.39
CA LEU A 71 10.26 28.59 1.95
C LEU A 71 11.14 29.12 0.82
N LEU A 72 12.45 29.00 1.01
CA LEU A 72 13.49 29.26 0.02
C LEU A 72 14.29 27.96 -0.17
N ILE A 73 14.71 27.70 -1.40
CA ILE A 73 15.61 26.59 -1.71
C ILE A 73 16.87 27.20 -2.29
N HIS A 74 18.00 26.87 -1.68
CA HIS A 74 19.32 27.34 -2.08
C HIS A 74 20.21 26.15 -2.47
N SER A 75 19.63 25.09 -3.00
CA SER A 75 20.37 23.95 -3.53
C SER A 75 20.82 24.22 -4.97
N ALA A 76 22.00 23.72 -5.33
CA ALA A 76 22.50 23.72 -6.71
C ALA A 76 21.80 22.68 -7.60
N ASN A 77 20.94 21.83 -7.02
CA ASN A 77 20.21 20.78 -7.72
C ASN A 77 19.01 21.38 -8.51
N PRO A 78 18.99 21.28 -9.86
CA PRO A 78 17.92 21.83 -10.68
C PRO A 78 16.54 21.19 -10.41
N VAL A 79 16.50 19.98 -9.85
CA VAL A 79 15.26 19.32 -9.39
C VAL A 79 14.69 20.05 -8.17
N ALA A 80 15.54 20.54 -7.27
CA ALA A 80 15.14 21.27 -6.07
C ALA A 80 14.54 22.66 -6.40
N ALA A 81 15.01 23.32 -7.46
CA ALA A 81 14.41 24.56 -7.96
C ALA A 81 12.97 24.37 -8.50
N ARG A 82 12.68 23.21 -9.12
CA ARG A 82 11.33 22.85 -9.58
C ARG A 82 10.40 22.51 -8.41
N ARG A 83 10.94 21.86 -7.36
CA ARG A 83 10.23 21.56 -6.09
C ARG A 83 9.83 22.82 -5.31
N ARG A 84 10.57 23.94 -5.43
CA ARG A 84 10.19 25.25 -4.88
C ARG A 84 8.85 25.75 -5.45
N ALA A 85 8.67 25.63 -6.76
CA ALA A 85 7.45 26.11 -7.43
C ALA A 85 6.22 25.27 -7.03
N LEU A 86 6.42 23.97 -6.81
CA LEU A 86 5.36 23.02 -6.45
C LEU A 86 4.94 23.14 -4.98
N ALA A 87 5.88 23.28 -4.04
CA ALA A 87 5.58 23.51 -2.63
C ALA A 87 4.83 24.82 -2.39
N VAL A 88 5.22 25.92 -3.06
CA VAL A 88 4.49 27.19 -3.00
C VAL A 88 3.08 27.04 -3.59
N SER A 89 2.94 26.34 -4.73
CA SER A 89 1.63 26.11 -5.37
C SER A 89 0.71 25.18 -4.57
N ALA A 90 1.23 24.21 -3.83
CA ALA A 90 0.46 23.35 -2.94
C ALA A 90 -0.03 24.11 -1.70
N ILE A 91 0.83 24.93 -1.10
CA ILE A 91 0.48 25.81 0.03
C ILE A 91 -0.57 26.85 -0.38
N ASP A 92 -0.44 27.44 -1.57
CA ASP A 92 -1.41 28.43 -2.08
C ASP A 92 -2.76 27.78 -2.42
N ARG A 93 -2.79 26.53 -2.89
CA ARG A 93 -4.03 25.76 -3.10
C ARG A 93 -4.74 25.41 -1.79
N LEU A 94 -3.98 25.04 -0.75
CA LEU A 94 -4.54 24.76 0.58
C LEU A 94 -5.09 26.05 1.25
N ARG A 95 -4.47 27.21 1.00
CA ARG A 95 -5.00 28.52 1.41
C ARG A 95 -6.31 28.88 0.68
N ALA A 96 -6.37 28.68 -0.63
CA ALA A 96 -7.56 28.98 -1.44
C ALA A 96 -8.74 28.02 -1.20
N GLY A 97 -8.48 26.83 -0.65
CA GLY A 97 -9.50 25.88 -0.20
C GLY A 97 -10.08 26.21 1.17
N ALA A 98 -9.26 26.72 2.10
CA ALA A 98 -9.71 27.13 3.43
C ALA A 98 -10.64 28.36 3.39
N GLU A 99 -10.44 29.30 2.46
CA GLU A 99 -11.30 30.50 2.30
C GLU A 99 -12.61 30.21 1.55
N ARG A 100 -12.71 29.10 0.82
CA ARG A 100 -13.94 28.67 0.13
C ARG A 100 -14.85 27.75 0.96
N CYS A 101 -14.37 27.31 2.13
CA CYS A 101 -15.08 26.38 3.01
C CYS A 101 -15.91 27.08 4.12
N ASP A 102 -16.17 28.39 3.97
CA ASP A 102 -17.13 29.13 4.79
C ASP A 102 -18.50 29.20 4.09
N THR A 103 -19.10 28.06 3.75
CA THR A 103 -20.56 27.98 3.60
C THR A 103 -21.07 26.53 3.63
N GLN A 104 -22.05 26.32 4.53
CA GLN A 104 -22.91 25.15 4.71
C GLN A 104 -22.32 23.97 5.49
N ILE A 105 -22.21 24.20 6.80
CA ILE A 105 -22.35 23.19 7.85
C ILE A 105 -23.71 22.48 7.66
N ILE A 106 -23.70 21.24 7.19
CA ILE A 106 -24.82 20.31 7.34
C ILE A 106 -24.60 19.61 8.70
N PRO A 107 -25.55 19.65 9.64
CA PRO A 107 -25.34 19.09 10.96
C PRO A 107 -25.16 17.58 10.87
N ALA A 108 -24.15 17.09 11.60
CA ALA A 108 -23.87 15.67 11.78
C ALA A 108 -25.15 14.89 12.13
N ALA A 109 -25.59 14.03 11.22
CA ALA A 109 -26.50 12.96 11.57
C ALA A 109 -25.77 12.08 12.59
N LYS A 110 -26.29 12.03 13.82
CA LYS A 110 -25.82 11.17 14.90
C LYS A 110 -25.57 9.75 14.35
N MET A 111 -24.30 9.34 14.28
CA MET A 111 -23.95 7.93 14.30
C MET A 111 -24.53 7.32 15.59
N PRO A 112 -25.23 6.18 15.53
CA PRO A 112 -25.65 5.50 16.75
C PRO A 112 -24.42 5.05 17.53
N PRO A 113 -24.47 5.05 18.86
CA PRO A 113 -23.31 4.73 19.69
C PRO A 113 -22.89 3.28 19.44
N HIS A 114 -21.58 3.05 19.42
CA HIS A 114 -21.01 1.71 19.53
C HIS A 114 -21.53 1.03 20.80
N GLY A 115 -22.53 0.18 20.62
CA GLY A 115 -23.09 -0.66 21.68
C GLY A 115 -22.14 -1.82 21.97
N ARG A 116 -21.53 -1.78 23.16
CA ARG A 116 -20.96 -2.98 23.80
C ARG A 116 -22.09 -3.98 24.03
N ASN A 117 -22.07 -5.08 23.27
CA ASN A 117 -22.69 -6.37 23.56
C ASN A 117 -22.20 -7.30 22.45
N ASP A 118 -21.14 -8.06 22.73
CA ASP A 118 -20.36 -8.84 21.78
C ASP A 118 -21.20 -9.89 21.03
N PRO A 119 -21.42 -9.72 19.71
CA PRO A 119 -22.15 -10.65 18.87
C PRO A 119 -21.25 -11.05 17.69
N MET A 120 -20.55 -12.18 17.79
CA MET A 120 -19.79 -12.87 16.71
C MET A 120 -19.40 -11.96 15.53
N GLU A 121 -18.13 -11.54 15.47
CA GLU A 121 -17.63 -10.73 14.36
C GLU A 121 -17.95 -11.38 13.00
N ASP A 122 -18.29 -10.56 11.99
CA ASP A 122 -18.68 -11.03 10.64
C ASP A 122 -17.66 -12.02 10.05
N LEU A 123 -16.39 -11.90 10.46
CA LEU A 123 -15.31 -12.81 10.11
C LEU A 123 -15.51 -14.25 10.64
N GLU A 124 -15.91 -14.39 11.91
CA GLU A 124 -16.19 -15.67 12.54
C GLU A 124 -17.44 -16.32 11.94
N LEU A 125 -18.46 -15.51 11.64
CA LEU A 125 -19.66 -15.98 10.95
C LEU A 125 -19.31 -16.52 9.56
N LEU A 126 -18.54 -15.77 8.76
CA LEU A 126 -18.12 -16.21 7.42
C LEU A 126 -17.37 -17.55 7.46
N ALA A 127 -16.43 -17.72 8.40
CA ALA A 127 -15.68 -18.98 8.54
C ALA A 127 -16.58 -20.19 8.82
N ARG A 128 -17.71 -19.99 9.51
CA ARG A 128 -18.72 -21.05 9.74
C ARG A 128 -19.59 -21.27 8.51
N LEU A 129 -19.96 -20.21 7.79
CA LEU A 129 -20.77 -20.30 6.57
C LEU A 129 -20.01 -20.97 5.42
N GLU A 130 -18.69 -20.78 5.33
CA GLU A 130 -17.82 -21.44 4.34
C GLU A 130 -17.81 -22.98 4.44
N GLN A 131 -18.24 -23.55 5.58
CA GLN A 131 -18.38 -24.99 5.77
C GLN A 131 -19.63 -25.56 5.08
N HIS A 132 -20.50 -24.69 4.57
CA HIS A 132 -21.74 -25.05 3.90
C HIS A 132 -21.68 -24.65 2.43
N GLU A 133 -22.13 -25.54 1.55
CA GLU A 133 -22.22 -25.26 0.12
C GLU A 133 -23.16 -24.08 -0.16
N THR A 134 -24.30 -24.05 0.53
CA THR A 134 -25.24 -22.93 0.54
C THR A 134 -25.84 -22.72 1.93
N PHE A 135 -26.36 -21.52 2.18
CA PHE A 135 -27.04 -21.15 3.42
C PHE A 135 -28.17 -20.15 3.17
N GLY A 136 -29.08 -20.01 4.13
CA GLY A 136 -30.13 -19.00 4.13
C GLY A 136 -30.14 -18.20 5.44
N VAL A 137 -30.97 -17.15 5.52
CA VAL A 137 -31.10 -16.30 6.72
C VAL A 137 -31.38 -17.14 7.98
N ALA A 138 -32.20 -18.19 7.87
CA ALA A 138 -32.50 -19.09 8.99
C ALA A 138 -31.25 -19.82 9.55
N MET A 139 -30.28 -20.13 8.70
CA MET A 139 -29.00 -20.71 9.16
C MET A 139 -28.17 -19.67 9.91
N VAL A 140 -28.09 -18.44 9.39
CA VAL A 140 -27.42 -17.33 10.07
C VAL A 140 -28.02 -17.10 11.45
N GLN A 141 -29.35 -17.11 11.57
CA GLN A 141 -30.03 -17.00 12.87
C GLN A 141 -29.65 -18.14 13.83
N ARG A 142 -29.52 -19.38 13.35
CA ARG A 142 -29.10 -20.52 14.18
C ARG A 142 -27.65 -20.43 14.65
N ILE A 143 -26.74 -19.97 13.78
CA ILE A 143 -25.31 -19.87 14.10
C ILE A 143 -25.05 -18.73 15.09
N THR A 144 -25.74 -17.61 14.91
CA THR A 144 -25.46 -16.36 15.64
C THR A 144 -26.39 -16.10 16.83
N GLY A 145 -27.57 -16.74 16.85
CA GLY A 145 -28.66 -16.40 17.77
C GLY A 145 -29.37 -15.07 17.40
N PHE A 146 -29.08 -14.48 16.24
CA PHE A 146 -29.69 -13.21 15.83
C PHE A 146 -31.18 -13.35 15.53
N GLY A 147 -31.92 -12.29 15.84
CA GLY A 147 -33.27 -12.10 15.30
C GLY A 147 -33.26 -11.94 13.78
N HIS A 148 -34.41 -12.18 13.13
CA HIS A 148 -34.51 -12.23 11.67
C HIS A 148 -33.98 -10.95 10.99
N GLN A 149 -34.38 -9.77 11.47
CA GLN A 149 -33.94 -8.50 10.90
C GLN A 149 -32.41 -8.36 10.91
N ARG A 150 -31.78 -8.61 12.06
CA ARG A 150 -30.33 -8.52 12.22
C ARG A 150 -29.59 -9.54 11.36
N ALA A 151 -30.11 -10.77 11.24
CA ALA A 151 -29.53 -11.78 10.36
C ALA A 151 -29.59 -11.36 8.88
N THR A 152 -30.71 -10.75 8.45
CA THR A 152 -30.87 -10.21 7.09
C THR A 152 -29.94 -9.03 6.84
N GLU A 153 -29.76 -8.13 7.80
CA GLU A 153 -28.82 -7.00 7.70
C GLU A 153 -27.37 -7.49 7.54
N VAL A 154 -26.97 -8.52 8.31
CA VAL A 154 -25.63 -9.12 8.22
C VAL A 154 -25.42 -9.78 6.86
N VAL A 155 -26.39 -10.57 6.38
CA VAL A 155 -26.33 -11.18 5.03
C VAL A 155 -26.20 -10.09 3.96
N GLY A 156 -26.98 -9.01 4.06
CA GLY A 156 -26.89 -7.87 3.13
C GLY A 156 -25.51 -7.19 3.15
N ARG A 157 -24.89 -7.02 4.32
CA ARG A 157 -23.52 -6.50 4.41
C ARG A 157 -22.49 -7.45 3.80
N LEU A 158 -22.58 -8.75 4.08
CA LEU A 158 -21.66 -9.75 3.53
C LEU A 158 -21.77 -9.84 2.01
N GLU A 159 -22.98 -9.73 1.47
CA GLU A 159 -23.24 -9.70 0.03
C GLU A 159 -22.70 -8.42 -0.61
N ALA A 160 -22.94 -7.26 0.02
CA ALA A 160 -22.40 -5.97 -0.45
C ALA A 160 -20.86 -5.90 -0.38
N ALA A 161 -20.24 -6.62 0.58
CA ALA A 161 -18.80 -6.76 0.68
C ALA A 161 -18.22 -7.78 -0.32
N GLY A 162 -19.06 -8.45 -1.13
CA GLY A 162 -18.64 -9.48 -2.07
C GLY A 162 -18.15 -10.77 -1.40
N ALA A 163 -18.43 -10.98 -0.12
CA ALA A 163 -17.98 -12.18 0.60
C ALA A 163 -18.84 -13.41 0.27
N ILE A 164 -20.10 -13.17 -0.11
CA ILE A 164 -21.11 -14.19 -0.41
C ILE A 164 -21.87 -13.81 -1.67
N GLN A 165 -22.43 -14.80 -2.37
CA GLN A 165 -23.22 -14.59 -3.57
C GLN A 165 -24.59 -15.26 -3.42
N ARG A 166 -25.65 -14.52 -3.76
CA ARG A 166 -27.00 -15.06 -3.78
C ARG A 166 -27.26 -15.92 -5.02
N ASP A 167 -27.78 -17.11 -4.78
CA ASP A 167 -28.46 -17.92 -5.78
C ASP A 167 -29.94 -17.49 -5.84
N HIS A 168 -30.34 -16.85 -6.94
CA HIS A 168 -31.71 -16.37 -7.13
C HIS A 168 -32.72 -17.50 -7.35
N ALA A 169 -32.30 -18.65 -7.86
CA ALA A 169 -33.18 -19.80 -8.08
C ALA A 169 -33.50 -20.52 -6.76
N LEU A 170 -32.50 -20.65 -5.89
CA LEU A 170 -32.63 -21.34 -4.61
C LEU A 170 -33.02 -20.40 -3.45
N SER A 171 -32.97 -19.08 -3.65
CA SER A 171 -33.12 -18.07 -2.59
C SER A 171 -32.18 -18.32 -1.40
N GLN A 172 -30.97 -18.76 -1.72
CA GLN A 172 -29.89 -19.06 -0.77
C GLN A 172 -28.63 -18.29 -1.16
N TRP A 173 -27.61 -18.32 -0.31
CA TRP A 173 -26.30 -17.73 -0.55
C TRP A 173 -25.21 -18.79 -0.48
N ARG A 174 -24.11 -18.59 -1.19
CA ARG A 174 -22.87 -19.36 -1.05
C ARG A 174 -21.74 -18.43 -0.63
N ALA A 175 -20.81 -18.91 0.18
CA ALA A 175 -19.57 -18.18 0.44
C ALA A 175 -18.69 -18.20 -0.82
N LEU A 176 -18.08 -17.06 -1.14
CA LEU A 176 -17.13 -16.96 -2.24
C LEU A 176 -15.73 -17.33 -1.76
N LYS A 177 -14.99 -18.08 -2.59
CA LYS A 177 -13.59 -18.40 -2.29
C LYS A 177 -12.71 -17.15 -2.45
N PRO A 178 -11.54 -17.06 -1.80
CA PRO A 178 -10.66 -15.88 -1.89
C PRO A 178 -10.36 -15.42 -3.32
N ARG A 179 -10.11 -16.36 -4.26
CA ARG A 179 -9.92 -16.02 -5.69
C ARG A 179 -11.14 -15.29 -6.29
N GLU A 180 -12.35 -15.76 -6.00
CA GLU A 180 -13.58 -15.16 -6.53
C GLU A 180 -13.83 -13.78 -5.92
N GLN A 181 -13.54 -13.62 -4.62
CA GLN A 181 -13.62 -12.35 -3.91
C GLN A 181 -12.61 -11.33 -4.48
N LEU A 182 -11.36 -11.73 -4.70
CA LEU A 182 -10.34 -10.88 -5.33
C LEU A 182 -10.73 -10.47 -6.74
N ARG A 183 -11.22 -11.40 -7.57
CA ARG A 183 -11.70 -11.07 -8.92
C ARG A 183 -12.79 -10.00 -8.87
N ALA A 184 -13.77 -10.16 -7.99
CA ALA A 184 -14.85 -9.19 -7.84
C ALA A 184 -14.32 -7.81 -7.38
N LEU A 185 -13.39 -7.80 -6.41
CA LEU A 185 -12.68 -6.60 -5.96
C LEU A 185 -11.97 -5.90 -7.14
N TYR A 186 -11.25 -6.66 -7.96
CA TYR A 186 -10.49 -6.10 -9.09
C TYR A 186 -11.39 -5.57 -10.21
N GLU A 187 -12.52 -6.21 -10.51
CA GLU A 187 -13.49 -5.70 -11.48
C GLU A 187 -14.15 -4.40 -11.00
N GLN A 188 -14.49 -4.34 -9.70
CA GLN A 188 -14.98 -3.12 -9.08
C GLN A 188 -13.92 -2.02 -9.14
N HIS A 189 -12.67 -2.36 -8.82
CA HIS A 189 -11.54 -1.44 -8.86
C HIS A 189 -11.33 -0.88 -10.26
N LYS A 190 -11.25 -1.75 -11.28
CA LYS A 190 -11.16 -1.39 -12.70
C LYS A 190 -12.26 -0.41 -13.11
N THR A 191 -13.50 -0.65 -12.68
CA THR A 191 -14.62 0.26 -12.95
C THR A 191 -14.42 1.62 -12.29
N SER A 192 -13.92 1.66 -11.05
CA SER A 192 -13.63 2.92 -10.35
C SER A 192 -12.52 3.75 -11.01
N LEU A 193 -11.63 3.10 -11.77
CA LEU A 193 -10.57 3.78 -12.51
C LEU A 193 -11.09 4.44 -13.80
N GLN A 194 -12.27 4.05 -14.31
CA GLN A 194 -12.86 4.67 -15.50
C GLN A 194 -13.23 6.13 -15.20
N GLY A 195 -12.41 7.05 -15.72
CA GLY A 195 -12.60 8.49 -15.51
C GLY A 195 -11.55 9.16 -14.61
N LEU A 196 -10.53 8.42 -14.16
CA LEU A 196 -9.33 9.05 -13.60
C LEU A 196 -8.71 10.04 -14.59
N GLN A 197 -8.33 11.20 -14.07
CA GLN A 197 -7.67 12.28 -14.81
C GLN A 197 -6.27 12.50 -14.21
N ASP A 198 -5.46 13.34 -14.87
CA ASP A 198 -4.14 13.76 -14.38
C ASP A 198 -3.12 12.62 -14.15
N LEU A 199 -3.15 11.62 -15.03
CA LEU A 199 -2.16 10.53 -15.01
C LEU A 199 -0.78 11.03 -15.52
N PRO A 200 0.33 10.41 -15.06
CA PRO A 200 1.67 10.79 -15.51
C PRO A 200 1.83 10.64 -17.02
N SER A 201 2.72 11.43 -17.61
CA SER A 201 3.19 11.16 -18.97
C SER A 201 4.10 9.93 -18.97
N GLY A 202 3.83 8.94 -19.83
CA GLY A 202 4.63 7.72 -19.96
C GLY A 202 3.77 6.51 -20.29
N LYS A 203 4.40 5.34 -20.50
CA LYS A 203 3.69 4.06 -20.58
C LYS A 203 3.31 3.65 -19.15
N ILE A 204 2.03 3.77 -18.81
CA ILE A 204 1.50 3.24 -17.54
C ILE A 204 1.21 1.76 -17.76
N GLU A 205 1.84 0.91 -16.95
CA GLU A 205 1.68 -0.53 -17.03
C GLU A 205 0.27 -0.98 -16.58
N PRO A 206 -0.19 -2.16 -17.02
CA PRO A 206 -1.38 -2.80 -16.46
C PRO A 206 -1.24 -3.04 -14.95
N LEU A 207 -2.37 -3.34 -14.29
CA LEU A 207 -2.36 -3.64 -12.86
C LEU A 207 -1.81 -5.05 -12.58
N ILE A 208 -1.03 -5.17 -11.51
CA ILE A 208 -0.72 -6.43 -10.85
C ILE A 208 -1.95 -6.89 -10.09
N LEU A 209 -2.60 -7.92 -10.61
CA LEU A 209 -3.74 -8.55 -9.98
C LEU A 209 -3.37 -9.96 -9.57
N MET A 210 -3.34 -10.23 -8.27
CA MET A 210 -2.95 -11.55 -7.77
C MET A 210 -3.98 -12.62 -8.12
N ASP A 211 -3.50 -13.82 -8.43
CA ASP A 211 -4.29 -15.05 -8.38
C ASP A 211 -3.96 -15.85 -7.12
N VAL A 212 -4.91 -16.66 -6.66
CA VAL A 212 -4.83 -17.38 -5.39
C VAL A 212 -4.87 -18.90 -5.62
N PRO A 213 -3.92 -19.66 -5.07
CA PRO A 213 -3.93 -21.11 -5.11
C PRO A 213 -5.16 -21.70 -4.39
N GLN A 214 -5.63 -22.85 -4.86
CA GLN A 214 -6.78 -23.52 -4.27
C GLN A 214 -6.55 -23.87 -2.78
N GLY A 215 -5.30 -24.18 -2.42
CA GLY A 215 -4.91 -24.53 -1.05
C GLY A 215 -4.82 -23.35 -0.06
N TRP A 216 -4.87 -22.09 -0.53
CA TRP A 216 -4.65 -20.91 0.31
C TRP A 216 -5.60 -20.82 1.51
N ALA A 217 -6.89 -21.07 1.30
CA ALA A 217 -7.89 -20.94 2.37
C ALA A 217 -7.67 -21.96 3.50
N SER A 218 -7.16 -23.16 3.16
CA SER A 218 -6.87 -24.26 4.09
C SER A 218 -5.42 -24.30 4.57
N ALA A 219 -4.59 -23.33 4.15
CA ALA A 219 -3.20 -23.21 4.56
C ALA A 219 -3.06 -23.15 6.09
N GLY A 220 -2.07 -23.86 6.62
CA GLY A 220 -1.76 -23.81 8.05
C GLY A 220 -1.09 -22.51 8.46
N GLN A 221 -0.41 -21.84 7.53
CA GLN A 221 0.24 -20.56 7.74
C GLN A 221 0.31 -19.74 6.45
N ARG A 222 -0.47 -18.66 6.36
CA ARG A 222 -0.53 -17.75 5.21
C ARG A 222 0.39 -16.56 5.38
N VAL A 223 1.30 -16.32 4.44
CA VAL A 223 2.19 -15.16 4.44
C VAL A 223 1.96 -14.34 3.18
N LEU A 224 1.77 -13.02 3.34
CA LEU A 224 1.71 -12.08 2.23
C LEU A 224 2.97 -11.21 2.21
N ILE A 225 3.69 -11.21 1.09
CA ILE A 225 4.86 -10.36 0.86
C ILE A 225 4.46 -9.17 -0.01
N VAL A 226 4.89 -7.97 0.36
CA VAL A 226 4.65 -6.71 -0.35
C VAL A 226 5.98 -6.05 -0.71
N GLY A 227 6.20 -5.59 -1.95
CA GLY A 227 7.27 -4.61 -2.23
C GLY A 227 8.19 -4.86 -3.43
N GLN A 228 7.90 -5.81 -4.31
CA GLN A 228 8.55 -5.89 -5.62
C GLN A 228 7.67 -5.13 -6.63
N GLU A 229 8.29 -4.29 -7.43
CA GLU A 229 7.62 -3.72 -8.60
C GLU A 229 7.82 -4.66 -9.79
N THR A 230 6.90 -4.59 -10.74
CA THR A 230 6.85 -5.51 -11.88
C THR A 230 7.97 -5.33 -12.85
N LEU A 231 8.36 -4.07 -13.10
CA LEU A 231 9.34 -3.69 -14.11
C LEU A 231 9.03 -4.42 -15.45
N GLY A 232 7.75 -4.41 -15.86
CA GLY A 232 7.20 -5.26 -16.92
C GLY A 232 6.07 -6.17 -16.42
N TRP A 233 4.84 -5.65 -16.38
CA TRP A 233 3.60 -6.42 -16.25
C TRP A 233 2.76 -6.39 -17.52
N ASP A 234 3.43 -6.46 -18.67
CA ASP A 234 2.79 -6.64 -19.95
C ASP A 234 2.71 -8.13 -20.30
N PHE A 235 1.54 -8.54 -20.81
CA PHE A 235 1.32 -9.91 -21.22
C PHE A 235 0.78 -9.96 -22.63
N GLN A 236 1.39 -10.81 -23.44
CA GLN A 236 1.06 -11.01 -24.84
C GLN A 236 1.47 -12.42 -25.28
N PRO A 237 0.89 -12.94 -26.38
CA PRO A 237 1.32 -14.21 -26.95
C PRO A 237 2.80 -14.21 -27.38
N GLY A 238 3.46 -15.36 -27.26
CA GLY A 238 4.83 -15.57 -27.78
C GLY A 238 5.95 -15.57 -26.74
N ASP A 239 5.62 -15.54 -25.45
CA ASP A 239 6.58 -15.69 -24.34
C ASP A 239 6.61 -17.14 -23.78
N TYR A 240 7.25 -17.37 -22.64
CA TYR A 240 7.39 -18.69 -22.00
C TYR A 240 6.10 -19.29 -21.43
N TYR A 241 4.98 -18.58 -21.50
CA TYR A 241 3.67 -18.99 -20.98
C TYR A 241 2.63 -19.07 -22.09
N ASP A 242 1.56 -19.83 -21.85
CA ASP A 242 0.37 -19.82 -22.71
C ASP A 242 -0.51 -18.61 -22.37
N TRP A 243 -0.91 -17.85 -23.39
CA TRP A 243 -1.67 -16.61 -23.24
C TRP A 243 -2.94 -16.65 -24.12
N PRO A 244 -4.10 -17.03 -23.54
CA PRO A 244 -5.34 -17.19 -24.30
C PRO A 244 -6.13 -15.87 -24.45
N TYR A 245 -5.56 -14.73 -24.06
CA TYR A 245 -6.22 -13.42 -24.05
C TYR A 245 -5.62 -12.50 -25.13
N ALA A 246 -6.27 -11.35 -25.37
CA ALA A 246 -5.64 -10.29 -26.16
C ALA A 246 -4.39 -9.75 -25.42
N PRO A 247 -3.43 -9.14 -26.14
CA PRO A 247 -2.32 -8.45 -25.50
C PRO A 247 -2.81 -7.36 -24.55
N ILE A 248 -2.21 -7.28 -23.37
CA ILE A 248 -2.44 -6.23 -22.38
C ILE A 248 -1.08 -5.72 -21.95
N THR A 249 -0.68 -4.58 -22.50
CA THR A 249 0.64 -3.98 -22.32
C THR A 249 0.61 -2.63 -21.64
N ARG A 250 -0.58 -2.03 -21.52
CA ARG A 250 -0.80 -0.72 -20.90
C ARG A 250 -2.10 -0.67 -20.11
N LEU A 251 -2.19 0.30 -19.20
CA LEU A 251 -3.39 0.55 -18.42
C LEU A 251 -4.62 0.83 -19.30
N GLU A 252 -4.48 1.55 -20.42
CA GLU A 252 -5.62 1.85 -21.29
C GLU A 252 -6.22 0.58 -21.91
N GLU A 253 -5.37 -0.36 -22.31
CA GLU A 253 -5.79 -1.66 -22.85
C GLU A 253 -6.47 -2.50 -21.76
N PHE A 254 -5.91 -2.51 -20.55
CA PHE A 254 -6.50 -3.15 -19.38
C PHE A 254 -7.89 -2.58 -19.07
N LEU A 255 -8.09 -1.27 -19.12
CA LEU A 255 -9.39 -0.65 -18.83
C LEU A 255 -10.43 -0.91 -19.93
N ALA A 256 -10.00 -1.04 -21.19
CA ALA A 256 -10.88 -1.21 -22.33
C ALA A 256 -11.38 -2.64 -22.54
N GLN A 257 -10.57 -3.65 -22.23
CA GLN A 257 -10.90 -5.06 -22.49
C GLN A 257 -11.78 -5.65 -21.38
N PRO A 258 -12.87 -6.38 -21.68
CA PRO A 258 -13.80 -6.88 -20.65
C PRO A 258 -13.18 -7.96 -19.76
N ASP A 259 -12.34 -8.84 -20.31
CA ASP A 259 -11.72 -9.99 -19.67
C ASP A 259 -10.34 -9.68 -19.05
N SER A 260 -9.93 -8.40 -19.03
CA SER A 260 -8.59 -8.01 -18.59
C SER A 260 -8.28 -8.36 -17.15
N VAL A 261 -9.25 -8.38 -16.23
CA VAL A 261 -9.01 -8.78 -14.84
C VAL A 261 -8.62 -10.26 -14.76
N GLU A 262 -9.39 -11.13 -15.40
CA GLU A 262 -9.05 -12.56 -15.48
C GLU A 262 -7.72 -12.77 -16.21
N ALA A 263 -7.46 -12.00 -17.27
CA ALA A 263 -6.20 -12.05 -18.00
C ALA A 263 -5.00 -11.70 -17.10
N MET A 264 -5.06 -10.61 -16.34
CA MET A 264 -3.96 -10.22 -15.45
C MET A 264 -3.77 -11.21 -14.28
N MET A 265 -4.85 -11.78 -13.74
CA MET A 265 -4.76 -12.85 -12.75
C MET A 265 -4.12 -14.13 -13.35
N HIS A 266 -4.48 -14.48 -14.58
CA HIS A 266 -3.82 -15.57 -15.33
C HIS A 266 -2.33 -15.27 -15.53
N GLY A 267 -1.98 -14.04 -15.89
CA GLY A 267 -0.59 -13.58 -16.00
C GLY A 267 0.19 -13.72 -14.70
N TYR A 268 -0.40 -13.35 -13.57
CA TYR A 268 0.19 -13.57 -12.24
C TYR A 268 0.47 -15.05 -11.97
N ARG A 269 -0.49 -15.94 -12.29
CA ARG A 269 -0.31 -17.39 -12.16
C ARG A 269 0.81 -17.90 -13.07
N ALA A 270 0.82 -17.47 -14.33
CA ALA A 270 1.80 -17.87 -15.34
C ALA A 270 3.23 -17.40 -14.99
N PHE A 271 3.35 -16.21 -14.40
CA PHE A 271 4.61 -15.66 -13.93
C PHE A 271 5.26 -16.53 -12.84
N GLU A 272 4.45 -17.21 -12.02
CA GLU A 272 4.85 -18.23 -11.05
C GLU A 272 6.09 -17.82 -10.23
N PHE A 273 6.05 -16.60 -9.67
CA PHE A 273 7.12 -16.06 -8.81
C PHE A 273 8.51 -16.05 -9.50
N ALA A 274 8.51 -15.65 -10.78
CA ALA A 274 9.67 -15.60 -11.66
C ALA A 274 10.35 -16.95 -11.96
N ARG A 275 9.70 -18.08 -11.70
CA ARG A 275 10.28 -19.44 -11.86
C ARG A 275 10.98 -19.65 -13.20
N TYR A 276 10.38 -19.16 -14.28
CA TYR A 276 10.88 -19.37 -15.65
C TYR A 276 11.69 -18.20 -16.20
N GLN A 277 12.00 -17.20 -15.38
CA GLN A 277 12.78 -16.03 -15.77
C GLN A 277 14.10 -15.99 -14.98
N PRO A 278 15.19 -16.63 -15.44
CA PRO A 278 16.40 -16.83 -14.62
C PRO A 278 17.02 -15.54 -14.04
N GLY A 279 16.93 -14.42 -14.75
CA GLY A 279 17.40 -13.12 -14.27
C GLY A 279 16.60 -12.64 -13.05
N ASN A 280 15.28 -12.77 -13.11
CA ASN A 280 14.39 -12.43 -12.00
C ASN A 280 14.45 -13.50 -10.92
N PHE A 281 14.41 -14.79 -11.25
CA PHE A 281 14.47 -15.90 -10.30
C PHE A 281 15.65 -15.77 -9.32
N ASN A 282 16.81 -15.35 -9.81
CA ASN A 282 18.03 -15.18 -9.00
C ASN A 282 18.14 -13.81 -8.32
N SER A 283 17.18 -12.92 -8.54
CA SER A 283 17.19 -11.59 -7.94
C SER A 283 17.12 -11.69 -6.40
N PRO A 284 17.63 -10.68 -5.68
CA PRO A 284 17.53 -10.64 -4.23
C PRO A 284 16.09 -10.78 -3.71
N PHE A 285 15.09 -10.25 -4.41
CA PHE A 285 13.70 -10.33 -4.00
C PHE A 285 13.17 -11.77 -4.05
N TRP A 286 13.35 -12.44 -5.17
CA TRP A 286 12.86 -13.80 -5.33
C TRP A 286 13.64 -14.80 -4.47
N ARG A 287 14.92 -14.54 -4.16
CA ARG A 287 15.65 -15.27 -3.10
C ARG A 287 15.03 -15.07 -1.72
N ALA A 288 14.60 -13.85 -1.38
CA ALA A 288 13.95 -13.58 -0.10
C ALA A 288 12.57 -14.27 -0.01
N HIS A 289 11.77 -14.23 -1.09
CA HIS A 289 10.50 -14.95 -1.19
C HIS A 289 10.69 -16.46 -0.93
N ARG A 290 11.66 -17.10 -1.59
CA ARG A 290 11.97 -18.53 -1.36
C ARG A 290 12.46 -18.81 0.05
N ARG A 291 13.27 -17.92 0.65
CA ARG A 291 13.72 -18.05 2.04
C ARG A 291 12.55 -18.01 3.03
N VAL A 292 11.53 -17.18 2.77
CA VAL A 292 10.29 -17.14 3.55
C VAL A 292 9.49 -18.45 3.39
N ARG A 293 9.36 -18.97 2.16
CA ARG A 293 8.73 -20.29 1.92
C ARG A 293 9.40 -21.41 2.71
N GLN A 294 10.74 -21.50 2.63
CA GLN A 294 11.52 -22.46 3.40
C GLN A 294 11.30 -22.33 4.92
N ALA A 295 11.19 -21.10 5.43
CA ALA A 295 11.02 -20.85 6.86
C ALA A 295 9.71 -21.43 7.40
N ILE A 296 8.65 -21.45 6.58
CA ILE A 296 7.35 -22.03 6.95
C ILE A 296 7.20 -23.50 6.49
N GLY A 297 8.29 -24.13 6.05
CA GLY A 297 8.32 -25.55 5.67
C GLY A 297 7.75 -25.87 4.28
N GLU A 298 7.64 -24.88 3.38
CA GLU A 298 7.18 -25.10 2.01
C GLU A 298 8.29 -25.44 1.03
N GLU A 299 7.89 -26.06 -0.09
CA GLU A 299 8.73 -26.11 -1.29
C GLU A 299 9.09 -24.71 -1.77
N GLU A 300 10.28 -24.57 -2.35
CA GLU A 300 10.79 -23.27 -2.79
C GLU A 300 10.11 -22.72 -4.06
N THR A 301 9.48 -23.57 -4.84
CA THR A 301 8.91 -23.24 -6.16
C THR A 301 7.51 -23.79 -6.32
N GLY A 302 6.80 -23.40 -7.37
CA GLY A 302 5.40 -23.78 -7.55
C GLY A 302 4.45 -22.63 -7.29
N PHE A 303 3.37 -22.58 -8.08
CA PHE A 303 2.25 -21.68 -7.84
C PHE A 303 1.44 -22.07 -6.60
N ASP A 304 1.29 -23.37 -6.31
CA ASP A 304 0.61 -23.81 -5.08
C ASP A 304 1.51 -23.51 -3.88
N THR A 305 1.17 -22.45 -3.15
CA THR A 305 2.02 -21.82 -2.13
C THR A 305 1.15 -21.18 -1.04
N GLN A 306 1.69 -21.13 0.16
CA GLN A 306 1.16 -20.36 1.29
C GLN A 306 1.88 -19.02 1.46
N VAL A 307 2.83 -18.69 0.57
CA VAL A 307 3.50 -17.39 0.50
C VAL A 307 3.14 -16.66 -0.79
N LEU A 308 2.15 -15.76 -0.71
CA LEU A 308 1.75 -14.92 -1.82
C LEU A 308 2.56 -13.62 -1.88
N TYR A 309 2.56 -13.01 -3.05
CA TYR A 309 3.26 -11.76 -3.32
C TYR A 309 2.34 -10.73 -3.97
N THR A 310 2.40 -9.50 -3.49
CA THR A 310 1.70 -8.35 -4.05
C THR A 310 2.57 -7.11 -3.97
N ASN A 311 2.03 -5.96 -4.35
CA ASN A 311 2.75 -4.70 -4.21
C ASN A 311 1.86 -3.57 -3.68
N LEU A 312 2.50 -2.57 -3.08
CA LEU A 312 1.86 -1.32 -2.62
C LEU A 312 1.45 -0.45 -3.81
N PHE A 313 2.26 -0.45 -4.86
CA PHE A 313 1.94 0.15 -6.15
C PHE A 313 1.59 -0.98 -7.12
N LYS A 314 0.34 -1.01 -7.59
CA LYS A 314 -0.18 -2.05 -8.48
C LYS A 314 0.24 -1.86 -9.93
N THR A 315 0.87 -0.75 -10.26
CA THR A 315 1.33 -0.42 -11.60
C THR A 315 2.63 0.36 -11.51
N ALA A 316 3.33 0.48 -12.64
CA ALA A 316 4.56 1.23 -12.81
C ALA A 316 4.46 2.12 -14.06
N VAL A 317 5.39 3.07 -14.17
CA VAL A 317 5.52 3.93 -15.35
C VAL A 317 6.87 3.67 -15.97
N ASP A 318 6.88 3.38 -17.28
CA ASP A 318 8.08 3.12 -18.07
C ASP A 318 9.03 2.09 -17.43
N GLU A 319 8.48 1.00 -16.87
CA GLU A 319 9.23 -0.12 -16.28
C GLU A 319 10.16 0.31 -15.13
N LYS A 320 9.75 1.35 -14.40
CA LYS A 320 10.52 1.95 -13.31
C LYS A 320 9.66 2.27 -12.10
N SER A 321 10.34 2.29 -10.96
CA SER A 321 9.79 2.83 -9.74
C SER A 321 9.51 4.31 -9.85
N ILE A 322 8.24 4.68 -9.84
CA ILE A 322 7.86 6.09 -9.86
C ILE A 322 8.31 6.81 -8.56
N VAL A 323 8.34 6.09 -7.44
CA VAL A 323 8.80 6.64 -6.14
C VAL A 323 10.28 7.05 -6.21
N LYS A 324 11.10 6.32 -6.98
CA LYS A 324 12.54 6.60 -7.10
C LYS A 324 12.90 7.47 -8.30
N ASN A 325 12.08 7.47 -9.35
CA ASN A 325 12.42 8.06 -10.64
C ASN A 325 11.48 9.20 -11.08
N GLY A 326 10.33 9.37 -10.42
CA GLY A 326 9.34 10.41 -10.72
C GLY A 326 9.30 11.54 -9.70
N THR A 327 8.40 12.50 -9.92
CA THR A 327 8.03 13.52 -8.92
C THR A 327 7.01 12.96 -7.92
N TRP A 328 6.78 13.67 -6.82
CA TRP A 328 5.78 13.29 -5.83
C TRP A 328 4.36 13.35 -6.38
N GLU A 329 4.08 14.30 -7.28
CA GLU A 329 2.79 14.38 -7.95
C GLU A 329 2.56 13.18 -8.87
N GLU A 330 3.59 12.74 -9.58
CA GLU A 330 3.54 11.53 -10.40
C GLU A 330 3.40 10.29 -9.53
N ALA A 331 4.16 10.18 -8.43
CA ALA A 331 4.05 9.07 -7.52
C ALA A 331 2.68 9.02 -6.81
N ASP A 332 2.12 10.17 -6.42
CA ASP A 332 0.79 10.28 -5.82
C ASP A 332 -0.31 9.95 -6.85
N SER A 333 -0.16 10.36 -8.12
CA SER A 333 -1.15 10.03 -9.16
C SER A 333 -1.12 8.54 -9.52
N VAL A 334 0.07 7.91 -9.58
CA VAL A 334 0.19 6.46 -9.76
C VAL A 334 -0.33 5.72 -8.53
N TRP A 335 -0.03 6.20 -7.31
CA TRP A 335 -0.54 5.58 -6.08
C TRP A 335 -2.08 5.59 -6.05
N ARG A 336 -2.74 6.67 -6.52
CA ARG A 336 -4.22 6.73 -6.60
C ARG A 336 -4.82 5.62 -7.46
N ILE A 337 -4.11 5.14 -8.47
CA ILE A 337 -4.52 3.98 -9.26
C ILE A 337 -4.58 2.71 -8.40
N SER A 338 -3.78 2.64 -7.34
CA SER A 338 -3.63 1.49 -6.44
C SER A 338 -4.40 1.64 -5.11
N ALA A 339 -4.86 2.84 -4.80
CA ALA A 339 -5.29 3.23 -3.46
C ALA A 339 -6.39 2.32 -2.89
N GLY A 340 -6.15 1.80 -1.69
CA GLY A 340 -7.07 0.93 -0.95
C GLY A 340 -7.08 -0.52 -1.43
N LEU A 341 -6.47 -0.84 -2.58
CA LEU A 341 -6.55 -2.19 -3.12
C LEU A 341 -5.75 -3.19 -2.27
N LEU A 342 -4.58 -2.79 -1.76
CA LEU A 342 -3.77 -3.67 -0.91
C LEU A 342 -4.47 -3.96 0.43
N THR A 343 -5.07 -2.94 1.05
CA THR A 343 -5.85 -3.13 2.28
C THR A 343 -6.98 -4.14 2.06
N ARG A 344 -7.72 -4.02 0.95
CA ARG A 344 -8.82 -4.94 0.63
C ARG A 344 -8.35 -6.35 0.26
N GLU A 345 -7.22 -6.48 -0.42
CA GLU A 345 -6.58 -7.78 -0.66
C GLU A 345 -6.24 -8.47 0.66
N ILE A 346 -5.67 -7.76 1.64
CA ILE A 346 -5.31 -8.33 2.95
C ILE A 346 -6.57 -8.78 3.71
N GLU A 347 -7.64 -7.99 3.71
CA GLU A 347 -8.91 -8.35 4.33
C GLU A 347 -9.53 -9.63 3.76
N ILE A 348 -9.42 -9.82 2.43
CA ILE A 348 -9.89 -11.02 1.73
C ILE A 348 -8.98 -12.23 2.01
N LEU A 349 -7.66 -12.02 1.91
CA LEU A 349 -6.68 -13.10 2.01
C LEU A 349 -6.48 -13.59 3.44
N LYS A 350 -6.75 -12.75 4.44
CA LYS A 350 -6.57 -13.03 5.88
C LYS A 350 -5.22 -13.70 6.17
N PRO A 351 -4.09 -13.10 5.75
CA PRO A 351 -2.78 -13.69 6.00
C PRO A 351 -2.48 -13.71 7.51
N ASP A 352 -1.75 -14.72 7.97
CA ASP A 352 -1.26 -14.80 9.35
C ASP A 352 -0.06 -13.88 9.58
N ALA A 353 0.66 -13.54 8.50
CA ALA A 353 1.72 -12.55 8.52
C ALA A 353 1.80 -11.72 7.23
N VAL A 354 2.18 -10.44 7.36
CA VAL A 354 2.47 -9.54 6.22
C VAL A 354 3.89 -9.01 6.32
N ILE A 355 4.66 -9.14 5.25
CA ILE A 355 6.05 -8.67 5.18
C ILE A 355 6.15 -7.59 4.11
N PHE A 356 6.35 -6.34 4.54
CA PHE A 356 6.62 -5.22 3.67
C PHE A 356 8.12 -5.11 3.43
N PHE A 357 8.55 -5.64 2.30
CA PHE A 357 9.86 -5.42 1.69
C PHE A 357 9.92 -4.07 0.98
N THR A 358 9.45 -3.03 1.65
CA THR A 358 9.40 -1.67 1.14
C THR A 358 10.54 -0.84 1.75
N GLY A 359 11.25 -0.08 0.93
CA GLY A 359 12.23 0.88 1.45
C GLY A 359 11.56 2.01 2.23
N PRO A 360 12.31 2.76 3.06
CA PRO A 360 11.76 3.89 3.82
C PRO A 360 11.10 4.97 2.94
N ASP A 361 11.49 5.05 1.66
CA ASP A 361 10.92 5.99 0.70
C ASP A 361 9.43 5.72 0.42
N TYR A 362 8.92 4.54 0.80
CA TYR A 362 7.52 4.14 0.62
C TYR A 362 6.67 4.30 1.89
N ASP A 363 7.23 4.74 3.03
CA ASP A 363 6.51 4.84 4.30
C ASP A 363 5.27 5.73 4.21
N ARG A 364 5.36 6.85 3.48
CA ARG A 364 4.22 7.73 3.19
C ARG A 364 3.05 6.96 2.59
N TYR A 365 3.34 6.11 1.61
CA TYR A 365 2.30 5.35 0.90
C TYR A 365 1.73 4.21 1.75
N LEU A 366 2.50 3.67 2.70
CA LEU A 366 1.96 2.76 3.71
C LEU A 366 0.99 3.49 4.66
N GLU A 367 1.34 4.69 5.13
CA GLU A 367 0.44 5.49 5.99
C GLU A 367 -0.82 5.95 5.26
N LEU A 368 -0.73 6.22 3.95
CA LEU A 368 -1.88 6.55 3.12
C LEU A 368 -2.77 5.33 2.87
N GLU A 369 -2.19 4.16 2.62
CA GLU A 369 -2.92 2.90 2.41
C GLU A 369 -3.59 2.40 3.71
N PHE A 370 -2.92 2.61 4.85
CA PHE A 370 -3.35 2.19 6.19
C PHE A 370 -3.51 3.43 7.09
N ALA A 371 -4.63 4.14 6.95
CA ALA A 371 -4.89 5.32 7.76
C ALA A 371 -4.89 5.00 9.27
N GLY A 372 -3.99 5.63 10.02
CA GLY A 372 -3.77 5.33 11.45
C GLY A 372 -2.76 4.20 11.71
N LEU A 373 -1.92 3.88 10.72
CA LEU A 373 -0.80 2.95 10.88
C LEU A 373 0.11 3.35 12.06
N GLU A 374 0.32 2.40 12.97
CA GLU A 374 1.23 2.55 14.08
C GLU A 374 2.55 1.83 13.82
N TRP A 375 3.65 2.47 14.22
CA TRP A 375 5.01 1.97 14.07
C TRP A 375 5.56 1.50 15.42
N GLY A 376 5.89 0.22 15.52
CA GLY A 376 6.49 -0.40 16.70
C GLY A 376 7.96 -0.75 16.49
N MET A 377 8.72 -0.76 17.59
CA MET A 377 10.11 -1.22 17.56
C MET A 377 10.20 -2.74 17.40
N VAL A 378 11.28 -3.20 16.76
CA VAL A 378 11.69 -4.60 16.74
C VAL A 378 13.13 -4.66 17.23
N GLY A 379 13.37 -5.37 18.35
CA GLY A 379 14.67 -5.40 19.01
C GLY A 379 15.20 -3.98 19.28
N GLU A 380 16.46 -3.74 18.91
CA GLU A 380 17.13 -2.44 19.00
C GLU A 380 17.18 -1.69 17.66
N HIS A 381 16.43 -2.14 16.66
CA HIS A 381 16.47 -1.54 15.33
C HIS A 381 15.75 -0.18 15.31
N ARG A 382 16.35 0.79 14.61
CA ARG A 382 15.67 2.06 14.30
C ARG A 382 14.48 1.79 13.37
N GLN A 383 13.40 2.56 13.54
CA GLN A 383 12.18 2.45 12.73
C GLN A 383 12.47 2.47 11.21
N ARG A 384 13.36 3.36 10.77
CA ARG A 384 13.77 3.48 9.35
C ARG A 384 14.39 2.20 8.78
N ARG A 385 14.92 1.29 9.62
CA ARG A 385 15.53 0.02 9.20
C ARG A 385 14.53 -1.13 9.25
N PHE A 386 13.94 -1.36 10.42
CA PHE A 386 13.08 -2.50 10.66
C PHE A 386 12.04 -2.12 11.72
N SER A 387 10.76 -2.29 11.39
CA SER A 387 9.65 -1.91 12.25
C SER A 387 8.56 -2.97 12.26
N LYS A 388 7.90 -3.09 13.39
CA LYS A 388 6.59 -3.75 13.48
C LYS A 388 5.54 -2.75 13.03
N LEU A 389 4.57 -3.20 12.25
CA LEU A 389 3.42 -2.41 11.86
C LEU A 389 2.20 -2.88 12.64
N THR A 390 1.33 -1.95 13.03
CA THR A 390 0.06 -2.26 13.70
C THR A 390 -1.05 -1.43 13.09
N HIS A 391 -2.10 -2.11 12.63
CA HIS A 391 -3.29 -1.50 12.02
C HIS A 391 -4.43 -2.53 12.02
N GLY A 392 -5.69 -2.10 12.04
CA GLY A 392 -6.85 -3.00 12.14
C GLY A 392 -7.01 -3.97 10.97
N ALA A 393 -6.48 -3.62 9.79
CA ALA A 393 -6.46 -4.50 8.61
C ALA A 393 -5.24 -5.44 8.54
N LEU A 394 -4.23 -5.27 9.40
CA LEU A 394 -3.00 -6.07 9.37
C LEU A 394 -3.04 -7.17 10.44
N PRO A 395 -2.46 -8.36 10.18
CA PRO A 395 -2.32 -9.37 11.22
C PRO A 395 -1.30 -8.93 12.28
N ALA A 396 -1.31 -9.62 13.43
CA ALA A 396 -0.39 -9.33 14.54
C ALA A 396 1.10 -9.44 14.15
N LYS A 397 1.41 -10.29 13.15
CA LYS A 397 2.74 -10.46 12.55
C LYS A 397 2.84 -9.61 11.28
N ALA A 398 3.03 -8.30 11.43
CA ALA A 398 3.25 -7.39 10.30
C ALA A 398 4.54 -6.61 10.48
N TRP A 399 5.42 -6.65 9.48
CA TRP A 399 6.72 -5.99 9.56
C TRP A 399 7.10 -5.23 8.29
N ARG A 400 7.82 -4.12 8.46
CA ARG A 400 8.42 -3.33 7.38
C ARG A 400 9.93 -3.36 7.50
N THR A 401 10.63 -3.76 6.44
CA THR A 401 12.10 -3.74 6.34
C THR A 401 12.52 -3.33 4.94
N TYR A 402 13.82 -3.09 4.71
CA TYR A 402 14.32 -2.71 3.39
C TYR A 402 13.92 -3.70 2.28
N HIS A 403 13.85 -3.18 1.06
CA HIS A 403 13.76 -4.03 -0.12
C HIS A 403 14.91 -5.06 -0.16
N PRO A 404 14.67 -6.34 -0.53
CA PRO A 404 15.67 -7.39 -0.58
C PRO A 404 16.94 -7.06 -1.37
N GLY A 405 16.83 -6.22 -2.40
CA GLY A 405 18.01 -5.71 -3.13
C GLY A 405 18.98 -4.89 -2.29
N TYR A 406 18.49 -4.23 -1.23
CA TYR A 406 19.31 -3.59 -0.21
C TYR A 406 19.67 -4.56 0.91
N LEU A 407 18.75 -5.47 1.31
CA LEU A 407 19.07 -6.52 2.30
C LEU A 407 20.28 -7.36 1.89
N SER A 408 20.42 -7.68 0.61
CA SER A 408 21.56 -8.45 0.10
C SER A 408 22.91 -7.72 0.20
N ARG A 409 22.93 -6.44 0.59
CA ARG A 409 24.14 -5.61 0.76
C ARG A 409 24.57 -5.52 2.23
N GLY A 410 24.46 -6.62 2.98
CA GLY A 410 24.92 -6.71 4.38
C GLY A 410 23.82 -6.65 5.44
N HIS A 411 22.54 -6.62 5.06
CA HIS A 411 21.40 -6.58 5.99
C HIS A 411 20.51 -7.84 5.93
N TRP A 412 20.99 -8.94 5.34
CA TRP A 412 20.21 -10.17 5.17
C TRP A 412 19.77 -10.80 6.50
N HIS A 413 20.49 -10.53 7.60
CA HIS A 413 20.09 -10.95 8.94
C HIS A 413 18.70 -10.45 9.35
N LEU A 414 18.21 -9.33 8.80
CA LEU A 414 16.85 -8.85 9.07
C LEU A 414 15.79 -9.77 8.46
N LEU A 415 16.08 -10.39 7.31
CA LEU A 415 15.21 -11.43 6.75
C LEU A 415 15.19 -12.67 7.64
N GLU A 416 16.36 -13.07 8.17
CA GLU A 416 16.45 -14.20 9.08
C GLU A 416 15.67 -13.97 10.37
N GLU A 417 15.69 -12.74 10.91
CA GLU A 417 14.88 -12.34 12.07
C GLU A 417 13.37 -12.40 11.76
N ILE A 418 12.94 -11.95 10.58
CA ILE A 418 11.54 -12.09 10.13
C ILE A 418 11.16 -13.56 10.02
N CYS A 419 11.98 -14.37 9.35
CA CYS A 419 11.73 -15.81 9.19
C CYS A 419 11.63 -16.53 10.53
N ALA A 420 12.48 -16.17 11.50
CA ALA A 420 12.41 -16.72 12.86
C ALA A 420 11.14 -16.31 13.60
N GLY A 421 10.56 -15.13 13.31
CA GLY A 421 9.28 -14.68 13.86
C GLY A 421 8.04 -15.27 13.18
N LEU A 422 8.19 -15.91 12.01
CA LEU A 422 7.10 -16.62 11.34
C LEU A 422 6.80 -17.95 12.03
N VAL A 423 7.83 -18.73 12.32
CA VAL A 423 7.78 -19.96 13.13
C VAL A 423 7.41 -19.63 14.57
#